data_AF-A0A9D1H0B1-F1
#
_entry.id   AF-A0A9D1H0B1-F1
#
_cell.length_a   1.000
_cell.length_b   1.000
_cell.length_c   1.000
_cell.angle_alpha   90.00
_cell.angle_beta   90.00
_cell.angle_gamma   90.00
#
_symmetry.space_group_name_H-M   'P 1'
#
loop_
_entity.id
_entity.type
_entity.pdbx_description
1 polymer ?
#
loop_
_entity_poly.entity_id
_entity_poly.type
_entity_poly.pdbx_seq_one_letter_code
_entity_poly.pdbx_strand_id
1 'polypeptide(L)'
;MTENVARRSAPDRFEISVDGRVAGFAEFVDRDGVRIFPHTEIDPEFGGQGLGGTVVRAALEATRAEGLSIVAQCSFVRHYVETHPEWSDLLAADQGSD
;
A
#
# COMPACT_ATOMS: atom_id res chain seq x y z
N MET A 1 12.20 -15.21 10.17
CA MET A 1 11.85 -14.26 9.11
C MET A 1 11.69 -12.92 9.78
N THR A 2 12.61 -12.00 9.54
CA THR A 2 12.46 -10.61 9.96
C THR A 2 11.89 -9.84 8.78
N GLU A 3 10.67 -9.36 8.93
CA GLU A 3 10.01 -8.51 7.95
C GLU A 3 10.20 -7.06 8.38
N ASN A 4 10.61 -6.21 7.44
CA ASN A 4 10.76 -4.78 7.68
C ASN A 4 10.11 -4.01 6.53
N VAL A 5 9.28 -3.03 6.84
CA VAL A 5 8.71 -2.12 5.86
C VAL A 5 9.35 -0.75 6.05
N ALA A 6 9.95 -0.23 4.99
CA ALA A 6 10.56 1.10 4.99
C ALA A 6 9.94 1.96 3.90
N ARG A 7 9.60 3.21 4.24
CA ARG A 7 9.27 4.21 3.23
C ARG A 7 10.55 4.69 2.56
N ARG A 8 10.56 4.72 1.24
CA ARG A 8 11.56 5.39 0.42
C ARG A 8 10.98 6.68 -0.13
N SER A 9 11.83 7.67 -0.26
CA SER A 9 11.54 8.93 -0.93
C SER A 9 12.57 9.08 -2.04
N ALA A 10 12.13 9.31 -3.28
CA ALA A 10 12.90 9.23 -4.53
C ALA A 10 13.30 7.81 -4.99
N PRO A 11 12.34 6.98 -5.47
CA PRO A 11 10.93 7.29 -5.64
C PRO A 11 10.11 7.03 -4.38
N ASP A 12 8.92 7.63 -4.32
CA ASP A 12 7.99 7.49 -3.21
C ASP A 12 7.30 6.12 -3.25
N ARG A 13 7.84 5.21 -2.43
CA ARG A 13 7.32 3.84 -2.30
C ARG A 13 7.56 3.26 -0.92
N PHE A 14 6.72 2.33 -0.52
CA PHE A 14 6.94 1.48 0.64
C PHE A 14 7.55 0.17 0.18
N GLU A 15 8.75 -0.15 0.66
CA GLU A 15 9.44 -1.40 0.33
C GLU A 15 9.34 -2.35 1.52
N ILE A 16 8.93 -3.58 1.26
CA ILE A 16 8.99 -4.66 2.25
C ILE A 16 10.23 -5.51 1.98
N SER A 17 11.02 -5.73 3.02
CA SER A 17 12.19 -6.59 2.99
C SER A 17 12.04 -7.76 3.96
N VAL A 18 12.36 -8.95 3.50
CA VAL A 18 12.37 -10.18 4.30
C VAL A 18 13.81 -10.67 4.40
N ASP A 19 14.32 -10.79 5.62
CA ASP A 19 15.70 -11.24 5.89
C ASP A 19 16.76 -10.45 5.09
N GLY A 20 16.51 -9.15 4.88
CA GLY A 20 17.41 -8.22 4.17
C GLY A 20 17.25 -8.20 2.65
N ARG A 21 16.37 -9.02 2.06
CA ARG A 21 16.04 -8.98 0.62
C ARG A 21 14.72 -8.24 0.41
N VAL A 22 14.68 -7.34 -0.57
CA VAL A 22 13.43 -6.69 -0.98
C VAL A 22 12.50 -7.76 -1.54
N ALA A 23 11.37 -7.97 -0.86
CA ALA A 23 10.35 -8.93 -1.26
C ALA A 23 9.23 -8.26 -2.07
N GLY A 24 9.13 -6.93 -2.04
CA GLY A 24 8.18 -6.19 -2.85
C GLY A 24 8.06 -4.73 -2.45
N PHE A 25 7.19 -4.01 -3.17
CA PHE A 25 6.97 -2.59 -2.94
C PHE A 25 5.55 -2.14 -3.31
N ALA A 26 5.08 -1.10 -2.64
CA ALA A 26 3.88 -0.36 -2.97
C ALA A 26 4.26 1.08 -3.32
N GLU A 27 4.06 1.46 -4.59
CA GLU A 27 4.29 2.83 -5.03
C GLU A 27 3.14 3.72 -4.57
N PHE A 28 3.47 4.96 -4.23
CA PHE A 28 2.46 5.94 -3.86
C PHE A 28 2.75 7.31 -4.44
N VAL A 29 1.68 8.09 -4.62
CA VAL A 29 1.75 9.47 -5.10
C VAL A 29 0.80 10.31 -4.26
N ASP A 30 1.33 11.35 -3.62
CA ASP A 30 0.53 12.28 -2.86
C ASP A 30 0.03 13.41 -3.75
N ARG A 31 -1.29 13.61 -3.77
CA ARG A 31 -1.94 14.63 -4.58
C ARG A 31 -3.16 15.19 -3.85
N ASP A 32 -3.22 16.50 -3.71
CA ASP A 32 -4.39 17.22 -3.17
C ASP A 32 -4.90 16.68 -1.81
N GLY A 33 -3.98 16.21 -0.94
CA GLY A 33 -4.33 15.64 0.37
C GLY A 33 -4.75 14.16 0.34
N VAL A 34 -4.54 13.49 -0.80
CA VAL A 34 -4.87 12.08 -1.02
C VAL A 34 -3.63 11.32 -1.46
N ARG A 35 -3.38 10.15 -0.88
CA ARG A 35 -2.30 9.24 -1.29
C ARG A 35 -2.84 8.18 -2.24
N ILE A 36 -2.36 8.23 -3.46
CA ILE A 36 -2.77 7.35 -4.54
C ILE A 36 -1.79 6.19 -4.62
N PHE A 37 -2.29 4.96 -4.64
CA PHE A 37 -1.50 3.74 -4.85
C PHE A 37 -1.68 3.22 -6.28
N PRO A 38 -0.88 3.72 -7.25
CA PRO A 38 -1.00 3.31 -8.66
C PRO A 38 -0.58 1.86 -8.90
N HIS A 39 0.40 1.37 -8.15
CA HIS A 39 1.01 0.08 -8.41
C HIS A 39 1.54 -0.55 -7.13
N THR A 40 1.42 -1.86 -7.03
CA THR A 40 1.97 -2.66 -5.95
C THR A 40 2.45 -3.96 -6.57
N GLU A 41 3.72 -4.28 -6.33
CA GLU A 41 4.36 -5.47 -6.87
C GLU A 41 5.04 -6.23 -5.75
N ILE A 42 4.82 -7.53 -5.71
CA ILE A 42 5.49 -8.46 -4.81
C ILE A 42 6.30 -9.40 -5.68
N ASP A 43 7.54 -9.62 -5.29
CA ASP A 43 8.42 -10.55 -5.96
C ASP A 43 7.79 -11.95 -5.91
N PRO A 44 7.66 -12.64 -7.06
CA PRO A 44 7.02 -13.95 -7.13
C PRO A 44 7.69 -15.00 -6.26
N GLU A 45 8.99 -14.86 -5.95
CA GLU A 45 9.70 -15.74 -5.00
C GLU A 45 9.10 -15.67 -3.58
N PHE A 46 8.48 -14.54 -3.25
CA PHE A 46 7.85 -14.27 -1.96
C PHE A 46 6.32 -14.19 -2.05
N GLY A 47 5.75 -14.47 -3.23
CA GLY A 47 4.31 -14.54 -3.46
C GLY A 47 3.64 -15.62 -2.61
N GLY A 48 2.35 -15.41 -2.28
CA GLY A 48 1.56 -16.36 -1.49
C GLY A 48 1.85 -16.38 0.02
N GLN A 49 2.77 -15.53 0.51
CA GLN A 49 3.12 -15.41 1.94
C GLN A 49 2.39 -14.25 2.64
N GLY A 50 1.49 -13.55 1.94
CA GLY A 50 0.72 -12.42 2.51
C GLY A 50 1.48 -11.08 2.56
N LEU A 51 2.71 -11.01 2.05
CA LEU A 51 3.56 -9.81 2.09
C LEU A 51 2.94 -8.60 1.37
N GLY A 52 2.16 -8.84 0.31
CA GLY A 52 1.39 -7.79 -0.36
C GLY A 52 0.44 -7.07 0.60
N GLY A 53 -0.27 -7.83 1.44
CA GLY A 53 -1.10 -7.25 2.49
C GLY A 53 -0.27 -6.51 3.53
N THR A 54 0.90 -7.04 3.93
CA THR A 54 1.77 -6.40 4.92
C THR A 54 2.28 -5.03 4.46
N VAL A 55 2.79 -4.91 3.22
CA VAL A 55 3.28 -3.63 2.70
C VAL A 55 2.15 -2.62 2.49
N VAL A 56 1.00 -3.07 1.97
CA VAL A 56 -0.18 -2.21 1.77
C VAL A 56 -0.68 -1.72 3.12
N ARG A 57 -0.88 -2.62 4.10
CA ARG A 57 -1.32 -2.25 5.45
C ARG A 57 -0.42 -1.19 6.07
N ALA A 58 0.90 -1.40 6.04
CA ALA A 58 1.85 -0.44 6.59
C ALA A 58 1.76 0.93 5.88
N ALA A 59 1.56 0.93 4.56
CA ALA A 59 1.35 2.16 3.81
C ALA A 59 0.03 2.86 4.17
N LEU A 60 -1.07 2.10 4.35
CA LEU A 60 -2.36 2.63 4.79
C LEU A 60 -2.28 3.19 6.22
N GLU A 61 -1.62 2.49 7.14
CA GLU A 61 -1.36 2.95 8.51
C GLU A 61 -0.61 4.28 8.54
N ALA A 62 0.47 4.39 7.75
CA ALA A 62 1.23 5.64 7.62
C ALA A 62 0.34 6.77 7.07
N THR A 63 -0.45 6.48 6.05
CA THR A 63 -1.36 7.47 5.43
C THR A 63 -2.43 7.95 6.40
N ARG A 64 -3.02 7.03 7.17
CA ARG A 64 -3.99 7.32 8.23
C ARG A 64 -3.38 8.17 9.34
N ALA A 65 -2.14 7.88 9.74
CA ALA A 65 -1.41 8.67 10.74
C ALA A 65 -1.11 10.09 10.25
N GLU A 66 -0.93 10.26 8.94
CA GLU A 66 -0.77 11.55 8.28
C GLU A 66 -2.11 12.30 8.08
N GLY A 67 -3.25 11.65 8.33
CA GLY A 67 -4.59 12.23 8.15
C GLY A 67 -4.98 12.42 6.68
N LEU A 68 -4.36 11.67 5.77
CA LEU A 68 -4.63 11.70 4.34
C LEU A 68 -5.64 10.60 3.98
N SER A 69 -6.40 10.81 2.91
CA SER A 69 -7.23 9.75 2.32
C SER A 69 -6.42 8.91 1.33
N ILE A 70 -6.92 7.73 0.95
CA ILE A 70 -6.26 6.85 -0.03
C ILE A 70 -7.09 6.65 -1.30
N VAL A 71 -6.38 6.50 -2.41
CA VAL A 71 -6.94 6.08 -3.70
C VAL A 71 -6.27 4.77 -4.13
N ALA A 72 -7.10 3.77 -4.37
CA ALA A 72 -6.69 2.40 -4.69
C ALA A 72 -6.82 2.18 -6.21
N GLN A 73 -5.84 2.69 -6.97
CA GLN A 73 -5.80 2.49 -8.42
C GLN A 73 -5.38 1.06 -8.78
N CYS A 74 -4.47 0.47 -8.02
CA CYS A 74 -4.08 -0.92 -8.21
C CYS A 74 -5.22 -1.87 -7.78
N SER A 75 -5.55 -2.84 -8.63
CA SER A 75 -6.56 -3.88 -8.34
C SER A 75 -6.26 -4.68 -7.07
N PHE A 76 -4.97 -4.89 -6.77
CA PHE A 76 -4.54 -5.55 -5.54
C PHE A 76 -4.92 -4.76 -4.30
N VAL A 77 -4.61 -3.46 -4.27
CA VAL A 77 -4.94 -2.58 -3.14
C VAL A 77 -6.45 -2.52 -2.99
N ARG A 78 -7.19 -2.33 -4.09
CA ARG A 78 -8.66 -2.34 -4.07
C ARG A 78 -9.22 -3.60 -3.43
N HIS A 79 -8.76 -4.77 -3.87
CA HIS A 79 -9.18 -6.06 -3.30
C HIS A 79 -8.80 -6.18 -1.81
N TYR A 80 -7.65 -5.64 -1.42
CA TYR A 80 -7.22 -5.59 -0.02
C TYR A 80 -8.20 -4.76 0.83
N VAL A 81 -8.59 -3.56 0.37
CA VAL A 81 -9.53 -2.71 1.10
C VAL A 81 -10.95 -3.30 1.12
N GLU A 82 -11.37 -3.98 0.04
CA GLU A 82 -12.66 -4.68 -0.04
C GLU A 82 -12.74 -5.85 0.96
N THR A 83 -11.62 -6.53 1.21
CA THR A 83 -11.53 -7.62 2.20
C THR A 83 -11.31 -7.13 3.63
N HIS A 84 -10.90 -5.87 3.80
CA HIS A 84 -10.58 -5.25 5.08
C HIS A 84 -11.35 -3.92 5.25
N PRO A 85 -12.64 -4.00 5.65
CA PRO A 85 -13.52 -2.85 5.70
C PRO A 85 -13.09 -1.80 6.74
N GLU A 86 -12.17 -2.12 7.66
CA GLU A 86 -11.60 -1.14 8.58
C GLU A 86 -10.83 0.00 7.87
N TRP A 87 -10.41 -0.23 6.63
CA TRP A 87 -9.74 0.76 5.78
C TRP A 87 -10.71 1.51 4.86
N SER A 88 -11.98 1.10 4.80
CA SER A 88 -12.96 1.76 3.94
C SER A 88 -13.21 3.23 4.32
N ASP A 89 -13.04 3.58 5.59
CA ASP A 89 -13.09 4.97 6.09
C ASP A 89 -11.95 5.84 5.52
N LEU A 90 -10.81 5.23 5.19
CA LEU A 90 -9.66 5.92 4.63
C LEU A 90 -9.81 6.17 3.12
N LEU A 91 -10.72 5.48 2.43
CA LEU A 91 -10.94 5.64 0.99
C LEU A 91 -11.45 7.06 0.70
N ALA A 92 -10.80 7.73 -0.24
CA ALA A 92 -11.31 8.99 -0.76
C ALA A 92 -12.71 8.74 -1.36
N ALA A 93 -13.66 9.65 -1.09
CA ALA A 93 -15.03 9.55 -1.60
C ALA A 93 -15.12 9.51 -3.14
N ASP A 94 -14.07 9.96 -3.83
CA ASP A 94 -13.97 10.07 -5.29
C ASP A 94 -13.32 8.85 -5.96
N GLN A 95 -13.32 7.68 -5.32
CA GLN A 95 -12.77 6.43 -5.85
C GLN A 95 -13.54 5.82 -7.05
N GLY A 96 -14.32 6.64 -7.75
CA GLY A 96 -15.01 6.32 -8.99
C GLY A 96 -16.35 5.59 -8.80
N SER A 97 -17.42 6.37 -8.72
CA SER A 97 -18.72 6.01 -9.28
C SER A 97 -19.31 7.25 -9.97
N ASP A 98 -18.87 7.52 -11.20
CA ASP A 98 -19.76 7.99 -12.27
C ASP A 98 -19.74 6.93 -13.39
#